data_AF-A0A2S9TFH9-F1
#
_entry.id   AF-A0A2S9TFH9-F1
#
_cell.length_a   1.000
_cell.length_b   1.000
_cell.length_c   1.000
_cell.angle_alpha   90.00
_cell.angle_beta   90.00
_cell.angle_gamma   90.00
#
_symmetry.space_group_name_H-M   'P 1'
#
loop_
_entity.id
_entity.type
_entity.pdbx_description
1 polymer ?
#
loop_
_entity_poly.entity_id
_entity_poly.type
_entity_poly.pdbx_seq_one_letter_code
_entity_poly.pdbx_strand_id
1 'polypeptide(L)'
;MQDKLKFLEAFISKTQLIAIKNFLGTEEKDFYIAKINEVFETIKNMPKTYDTDGEGDSAIVYLHYFINDSDFYITEKDIEDEQLQAFGLVSLSGDEPELGYVPISELIDMNVELDLYWSHKTLKKVIEEF
;
A
#
# COMPACT_ATOMS: atom_id res chain seq x y z
N MET A 1 11.88 14.20 7.12
CA MET A 1 12.10 13.31 5.96
C MET A 1 12.64 11.96 6.39
N GLN A 2 13.75 11.90 7.13
CA GLN A 2 14.33 10.64 7.59
C GLN A 2 13.35 9.76 8.41
N ASP A 3 12.59 10.36 9.34
CA ASP A 3 11.59 9.61 10.14
C ASP A 3 10.45 9.05 9.28
N LYS A 4 10.02 9.79 8.25
CA LYS A 4 8.99 9.32 7.30
C LYS A 4 9.51 8.14 6.48
N LEU A 5 10.73 8.25 5.96
CA LEU A 5 11.35 7.13 5.23
C LEU A 5 11.51 5.89 6.12
N LYS A 6 11.89 6.06 7.38
CA LYS A 6 11.98 4.96 8.34
C LYS A 6 10.62 4.33 8.63
N PHE A 7 9.57 5.14 8.77
CA PHE A 7 8.20 4.63 8.92
C PHE A 7 7.77 3.80 7.69
N LEU A 8 8.08 4.29 6.49
CA LEU A 8 7.74 3.62 5.23
C LEU A 8 8.52 2.32 4.98
N GLU A 9 9.61 2.05 5.72
CA GLU A 9 10.32 0.76 5.64
C GLU A 9 9.45 -0.43 6.05
N ALA A 10 8.36 -0.20 6.80
CA ALA A 10 7.39 -1.23 7.17
C ALA A 10 6.29 -1.45 6.11
N PHE A 11 6.29 -0.70 5.01
CA PHE A 11 5.27 -0.77 3.96
C PHE A 11 5.84 -0.82 2.54
N ILE A 12 7.11 -0.44 2.34
CA ILE A 12 7.73 -0.28 1.02
C ILE A 12 9.02 -1.10 0.99
N SER A 13 9.21 -1.87 -0.08
CA SER A 13 10.42 -2.67 -0.25
C SER A 13 11.70 -1.83 -0.18
N LYS A 14 12.77 -2.43 0.33
CA LYS A 14 14.08 -1.78 0.43
C LYS A 14 14.56 -1.27 -0.94
N THR A 15 14.32 -2.05 -2.00
CA THR A 15 14.69 -1.69 -3.37
C THR A 15 13.95 -0.45 -3.84
N GLN A 16 12.64 -0.40 -3.66
CA GLN A 16 11.83 0.76 -4.03
C GLN A 16 12.21 2.01 -3.20
N LEU A 17 12.46 1.87 -1.90
CA LEU A 17 12.95 2.97 -1.06
C LEU A 17 14.31 3.50 -1.49
N ILE A 18 15.24 2.63 -1.93
CA ILE A 18 16.53 3.06 -2.48
C ILE A 18 16.31 3.86 -3.77
N ALA A 19 15.44 3.38 -4.66
CA ALA A 19 15.09 4.10 -5.89
C ALA A 19 14.56 5.51 -5.57
N ILE A 20 13.56 5.61 -4.68
CA ILE A 20 13.01 6.89 -4.22
C ILE A 20 14.12 7.78 -3.63
N LYS A 21 14.98 7.24 -2.76
CA LYS A 21 16.10 7.99 -2.15
C LYS A 21 17.08 8.54 -3.20
N ASN A 22 17.33 7.83 -4.28
CA ASN A 22 18.19 8.29 -5.37
C ASN A 22 17.60 9.52 -6.09
N PHE A 23 16.28 9.59 -6.25
CA PHE A 23 15.61 10.75 -6.86
C PHE A 23 15.61 11.99 -5.95
N LEU A 24 15.83 11.85 -4.64
CA LEU A 24 15.93 13.01 -3.74
C LEU A 24 17.16 13.90 -4.01
N GLY A 25 18.13 13.40 -4.77
CA GLY A 25 19.31 14.17 -5.21
C GLY A 25 19.18 14.79 -6.61
N THR A 26 18.06 14.61 -7.31
CA THR A 26 17.86 15.07 -8.69
C THR A 26 16.97 16.31 -8.76
N GLU A 27 16.71 16.81 -9.96
CA GLU A 27 15.78 17.92 -10.21
C GLU A 27 14.33 17.57 -9.85
N GLU A 28 13.99 16.28 -9.79
CA GLU A 28 12.64 15.78 -9.46
C GLU A 28 12.42 15.66 -7.94
N LYS A 29 13.39 16.03 -7.11
CA LYS A 29 13.33 15.83 -5.65
C LYS A 29 12.03 16.35 -5.02
N ASP A 30 11.53 17.50 -5.45
CA ASP A 30 10.38 18.15 -4.82
C ASP A 30 9.10 17.34 -5.08
N PHE A 31 8.99 16.73 -6.26
CA PHE A 31 7.92 15.81 -6.61
C PHE A 31 7.94 14.56 -5.72
N TYR A 32 9.11 13.91 -5.59
CA TYR A 32 9.24 12.72 -4.75
C TYR A 32 9.05 13.02 -3.26
N ILE A 33 9.48 14.20 -2.78
CA ILE A 33 9.20 14.67 -1.41
C ILE A 33 7.69 14.80 -1.20
N ALA A 34 6.97 15.43 -2.13
CA ALA A 34 5.52 15.56 -2.05
C ALA A 34 4.86 14.17 -2.02
N LYS A 35 5.32 13.27 -2.88
CA LYS A 35 4.77 11.92 -2.96
C LYS A 35 5.03 11.07 -1.70
N ILE A 36 6.23 11.13 -1.13
CA ILE A 36 6.53 10.49 0.16
C ILE A 36 5.63 11.03 1.27
N ASN A 37 5.41 12.35 1.29
CA ASN A 37 4.53 12.97 2.28
C ASN A 37 3.09 12.50 2.14
N GLU A 38 2.58 12.43 0.92
CA GLU A 38 1.23 11.92 0.60
C GLU A 38 1.06 10.49 1.08
N VAL A 39 1.94 9.57 0.66
CA VAL A 39 1.88 8.14 1.06
C VAL A 39 2.01 7.99 2.57
N PHE A 40 2.91 8.72 3.21
CA PHE A 40 3.06 8.70 4.66
C PHE A 40 1.77 9.13 5.37
N GLU A 41 1.13 10.22 4.95
CA GLU A 41 -0.12 10.66 5.57
C GLU A 41 -1.27 9.69 5.27
N THR A 42 -1.34 9.10 4.08
CA THR A 42 -2.32 8.04 3.75
C THR A 42 -2.18 6.87 4.73
N ILE A 43 -1.00 6.26 4.84
CA ILE A 43 -0.78 5.09 5.69
C ILE A 43 -0.97 5.44 7.18
N LYS A 44 -0.56 6.64 7.59
CA LYS A 44 -0.74 7.07 8.98
C LYS A 44 -2.22 7.13 9.38
N ASN A 45 -3.07 7.61 8.48
CA ASN A 45 -4.49 7.88 8.76
C ASN A 45 -5.45 6.80 8.24
N MET A 46 -4.98 5.81 7.48
CA MET A 46 -5.84 4.73 7.01
C MET A 46 -6.35 3.86 8.19
N PRO A 47 -7.53 3.23 8.04
CA PRO A 47 -8.13 2.37 9.05
C PRO A 47 -7.19 1.24 9.47
N LYS A 48 -7.31 0.80 10.72
CA LYS A 48 -6.66 -0.40 11.25
C LYS A 48 -7.57 -1.61 11.08
N THR A 49 -7.04 -2.81 11.29
CA THR A 49 -7.83 -4.04 11.24
C THR A 49 -9.11 -3.91 12.08
N TYR A 50 -10.26 -4.25 11.49
CA TYR A 50 -11.62 -4.16 12.03
C TYR A 50 -12.28 -2.77 12.05
N ASP A 51 -11.58 -1.70 11.69
CA ASP A 51 -12.18 -0.35 11.67
C ASP A 51 -13.23 -0.17 10.56
N THR A 52 -13.21 -1.01 9.51
CA THR A 52 -14.17 -0.97 8.39
C THR A 52 -15.16 -2.14 8.39
N ASP A 53 -15.28 -2.85 9.52
CA ASP A 53 -16.23 -3.96 9.65
C ASP A 53 -17.68 -3.49 9.37
N GLY A 54 -18.39 -4.26 8.55
CA GLY A 54 -19.75 -3.94 8.10
C GLY A 54 -19.84 -2.95 6.92
N GLU A 55 -18.75 -2.39 6.40
CA GLU A 55 -18.79 -1.53 5.21
C GLU A 55 -18.91 -2.31 3.88
N GLY A 56 -18.48 -3.59 3.87
CA GLY A 56 -18.47 -4.45 2.69
C GLY A 56 -17.75 -3.79 1.51
N ASP A 57 -18.34 -3.85 0.31
CA ASP A 57 -17.74 -3.27 -0.90
C ASP A 57 -17.65 -1.72 -0.88
N SER A 58 -18.18 -1.07 0.16
CA SER A 58 -18.05 0.38 0.37
C SER A 58 -16.73 0.76 1.02
N ALA A 59 -15.99 -0.19 1.60
CA ALA A 59 -14.69 0.06 2.20
C ALA A 59 -13.72 0.67 1.18
N ILE A 60 -12.92 1.64 1.63
CA ILE A 60 -11.98 2.37 0.78
C ILE A 60 -10.66 1.60 0.69
N VAL A 61 -10.16 1.43 -0.52
CA VAL A 61 -8.81 0.94 -0.79
C VAL A 61 -7.84 2.11 -0.74
N TYR A 62 -6.96 2.10 0.26
CA TYR A 62 -5.98 3.15 0.51
C TYR A 62 -4.63 2.89 -0.16
N LEU A 63 -4.22 1.62 -0.24
CA LEU A 63 -2.96 1.23 -0.85
C LEU A 63 -3.19 0.20 -1.94
N HIS A 64 -2.29 0.18 -2.91
CA HIS A 64 -2.23 -0.81 -3.96
C HIS A 64 -0.79 -1.28 -4.10
N TYR A 65 -0.59 -2.58 -4.04
CA TYR A 65 0.68 -3.23 -4.34
C TYR A 65 0.53 -4.08 -5.59
N PHE A 66 1.58 -4.18 -6.40
CA PHE A 66 1.55 -5.00 -7.60
C PHE A 66 2.90 -5.67 -7.87
N ILE A 67 2.83 -6.86 -8.45
CA ILE A 67 3.98 -7.57 -9.01
C ILE A 67 3.51 -8.54 -10.10
N ASN A 68 4.08 -8.43 -11.31
CA ASN A 68 3.63 -9.20 -12.47
C ASN A 68 2.10 -9.06 -12.66
N ASP A 69 1.37 -10.18 -12.81
CA ASP A 69 -0.09 -10.22 -12.91
C ASP A 69 -0.77 -10.43 -11.54
N SER A 70 -0.21 -9.88 -10.46
CA SER A 70 -0.78 -9.96 -9.11
C SER A 70 -0.92 -8.60 -8.47
N ASP A 71 -2.08 -8.35 -7.89
CA ASP A 71 -2.47 -7.08 -7.28
C ASP A 71 -2.98 -7.30 -5.86
N PHE A 72 -2.61 -6.39 -4.95
CA PHE A 72 -3.02 -6.40 -3.55
C PHE A 72 -3.55 -5.02 -3.17
N TYR A 73 -4.85 -4.94 -2.91
CA TYR A 73 -5.59 -3.72 -2.63
C TYR A 73 -5.91 -3.66 -1.14
N ILE A 74 -5.31 -2.72 -0.41
CA ILE A 74 -5.39 -2.67 1.05
C ILE A 74 -6.44 -1.68 1.52
N THR A 75 -7.36 -2.14 2.35
CA THR A 75 -8.37 -1.30 3.02
C THR A 75 -7.95 -0.93 4.44
N GLU A 76 -7.26 -1.83 5.14
CA GLU A 76 -6.87 -1.66 6.54
C GLU A 76 -5.41 -2.05 6.75
N LYS A 77 -4.67 -1.25 7.54
CA LYS A 77 -3.33 -1.61 8.01
C LYS A 77 -3.42 -2.45 9.29
N ASP A 78 -2.28 -2.91 9.78
CA ASP A 78 -2.23 -3.69 11.02
C ASP A 78 -2.78 -2.88 12.21
N ILE A 79 -3.50 -3.55 13.09
CA ILE A 79 -3.95 -2.95 14.35
C ILE A 79 -2.80 -2.82 15.34
N GLU A 80 -1.87 -3.77 15.30
CA GLU A 80 -0.70 -3.84 16.15
C GLU A 80 0.31 -2.73 15.82
N ASP A 81 1.27 -2.52 16.71
CA ASP A 81 2.32 -1.51 16.51
C ASP A 81 3.31 -1.91 15.41
N GLU A 82 3.54 -3.22 15.24
CA GLU A 82 4.38 -3.76 14.17
C GLU A 82 3.50 -4.08 12.95
N GLN A 83 3.87 -3.55 11.79
CA GLN A 83 3.15 -3.79 10.55
C GLN A 83 3.64 -5.12 9.93
N LEU A 84 2.95 -6.21 10.22
CA LEU A 84 3.23 -7.53 9.63
C LEU A 84 2.21 -7.88 8.55
N GLN A 85 0.94 -7.55 8.79
CA GLN A 85 -0.17 -7.88 7.92
C GLN A 85 -1.12 -6.70 7.71
N ALA A 86 -1.95 -6.81 6.70
CA ALA A 86 -3.01 -5.88 6.39
C ALA A 86 -4.28 -6.64 6.02
N PHE A 87 -5.40 -5.95 5.85
CA PHE A 87 -6.62 -6.55 5.31
C PHE A 87 -6.98 -5.88 3.97
N GLY A 88 -7.40 -6.69 3.01
CA GLY A 88 -7.63 -6.20 1.65
C GLY A 88 -8.08 -7.26 0.66
N LEU A 89 -8.19 -6.85 -0.59
CA LEU A 89 -8.54 -7.68 -1.74
C LEU A 89 -7.27 -8.09 -2.47
N VAL A 90 -7.12 -9.37 -2.80
CA VAL A 90 -5.95 -9.92 -3.48
C VAL A 90 -6.38 -10.61 -4.75
N SER A 91 -5.78 -10.25 -5.87
CA SER A 91 -5.85 -11.01 -7.13
C SER A 91 -4.47 -11.59 -7.40
N LEU A 92 -4.34 -12.91 -7.39
CA LEU A 92 -3.07 -13.59 -7.67
C LEU A 92 -3.09 -14.13 -9.10
N SER A 93 -2.09 -13.78 -9.90
CA SER A 93 -1.94 -14.29 -11.26
C SER A 93 -3.19 -14.13 -12.15
N GLY A 94 -4.00 -13.09 -11.92
CA GLY A 94 -5.26 -12.85 -12.62
C GLY A 94 -6.43 -13.76 -12.19
N ASP A 95 -6.30 -14.51 -11.09
CA ASP A 95 -7.39 -15.27 -10.51
C ASP A 95 -8.47 -14.36 -9.89
N GLU A 96 -9.63 -14.95 -9.60
CA GLU A 96 -10.76 -14.24 -8.97
C GLU A 96 -10.29 -13.57 -7.67
N PRO A 97 -10.53 -12.26 -7.50
CA PRO A 97 -9.98 -11.54 -6.37
C PRO A 97 -10.67 -11.95 -5.06
N GLU A 98 -9.88 -12.21 -4.01
CA GLU A 98 -10.35 -12.67 -2.71
C GLU A 98 -10.04 -11.66 -1.60
N LEU A 99 -11.00 -11.44 -0.68
CA LEU A 99 -10.78 -10.63 0.51
C LEU A 99 -10.11 -11.45 1.61
N GLY A 100 -9.06 -10.91 2.22
CA GLY A 100 -8.37 -11.59 3.31
C GLY A 100 -7.22 -10.79 3.89
N TYR A 101 -6.48 -11.46 4.77
CA TYR A 101 -5.25 -10.92 5.33
C TYR A 101 -4.12 -11.00 4.30
N VAL A 102 -3.35 -9.92 4.19
CA VAL A 102 -2.23 -9.76 3.27
C VAL A 102 -0.93 -9.66 4.07
N PRO A 103 0.07 -10.54 3.84
CA PRO A 103 1.33 -10.52 4.58
C PRO A 103 2.26 -9.43 4.06
N ILE A 104 2.09 -8.18 4.52
CA ILE A 104 2.87 -7.01 4.08
C ILE A 104 4.39 -7.23 4.22
N SER A 105 4.85 -7.88 5.30
CA SER A 105 6.26 -8.20 5.46
C SER A 105 6.81 -9.09 4.35
N GLU A 106 6.03 -10.08 3.89
CA GLU A 106 6.42 -10.96 2.78
C GLU A 106 6.42 -10.21 1.45
N LEU A 107 5.44 -9.33 1.21
CA LEU A 107 5.41 -8.48 0.02
C LEU A 107 6.68 -7.61 -0.08
N ILE A 108 7.11 -7.04 1.05
CA ILE A 108 8.33 -6.23 1.15
C ILE A 108 9.56 -7.08 0.82
N ASP A 109 9.69 -8.27 1.41
CA ASP A 109 10.82 -9.18 1.19
C ASP A 109 10.89 -9.67 -0.26
N MET A 110 9.73 -9.83 -0.91
CA MET A 110 9.61 -10.21 -2.32
C MET A 110 9.79 -9.04 -3.30
N ASN A 111 10.02 -7.82 -2.80
CA ASN A 111 10.10 -6.59 -3.60
C ASN A 111 8.83 -6.29 -4.42
N VAL A 112 7.65 -6.62 -3.90
CA VAL A 112 6.38 -6.16 -4.47
C VAL A 112 6.33 -4.63 -4.37
N GLU A 113 5.91 -3.98 -5.45
CA GLU A 113 5.95 -2.52 -5.54
C GLU A 113 4.69 -1.90 -4.93
N LEU A 114 4.85 -0.88 -4.08
CA LEU A 114 3.74 -0.02 -3.67
C LEU A 114 3.48 1.01 -4.78
N ASP A 115 2.24 1.10 -5.27
CA ASP A 115 1.84 2.06 -6.28
C ASP A 115 1.76 3.49 -5.70
N LEU A 116 2.75 4.32 -6.06
CA LEU A 116 2.81 5.73 -5.66
C LEU A 116 1.74 6.59 -6.36
N TYR A 117 1.07 6.09 -7.39
CA TYR A 117 0.06 6.82 -8.15
C TYR A 117 -1.37 6.36 -7.84
N TRP A 118 -1.51 5.44 -6.89
CA TRP A 118 -2.81 4.95 -6.46
C TRP A 118 -3.72 6.10 -6.01
N SER A 119 -4.98 6.04 -6.46
CA SER A 119 -6.03 6.97 -6.06
C SER A 119 -7.11 6.20 -5.31
N HIS A 120 -7.44 6.68 -4.10
CA HIS A 120 -8.42 6.02 -3.23
C HIS A 120 -9.75 5.81 -3.97
N LYS A 121 -10.28 4.60 -3.89
CA LYS A 121 -11.58 4.22 -4.41
C LYS A 121 -12.16 3.07 -3.60
N THR A 122 -13.46 2.84 -3.70
CA THR A 122 -14.12 1.75 -2.97
C THR A 122 -13.71 0.40 -3.52
N LEU A 123 -13.79 -0.65 -2.70
CA LEU A 123 -13.65 -2.04 -3.14
C LEU A 123 -14.55 -2.34 -4.34
N LYS A 124 -15.81 -1.90 -4.29
CA LYS A 124 -16.74 -2.01 -5.43
C LYS A 124 -16.13 -1.49 -6.72
N LYS A 125 -15.49 -0.32 -6.67
CA LYS A 125 -14.93 0.32 -7.86
C LYS A 125 -13.70 -0.44 -8.38
N VAL A 126 -12.87 -0.98 -7.48
CA VAL A 126 -11.75 -1.85 -7.85
C VAL A 126 -12.27 -3.13 -8.52
N ILE A 127 -13.29 -3.77 -7.95
CA ILE A 127 -13.90 -5.00 -8.48
C ILE A 127 -14.49 -4.78 -9.88
N GLU A 128 -15.13 -3.63 -10.13
CA GLU A 128 -15.66 -3.25 -11.45
C GLU A 128 -14.59 -2.97 -12.52
N GLU A 129 -13.32 -2.86 -12.14
CA GLU A 129 -12.20 -2.55 -13.04
C GLU A 129 -11.38 -3.78 -13.47
N PHE A 130 -11.63 -4.95 -12.88
CA PHE A 130 -11.14 -6.24 -13.38
C PHE A 130 -11.93 -6.69 -14.63
#